data_AF-A0A9W9WI26-F1
#
_entry.id   AF-A0A9W9WI26-F1
#
_cell.length_a   1.000
_cell.length_b   1.000
_cell.length_c   1.000
_cell.angle_alpha   90.00
_cell.angle_beta   90.00
_cell.angle_gamma   90.00
#
_symmetry.space_group_name_H-M   'P 1'
#
loop_
_entity.id
_entity.type
_entity.pdbx_description
1 polymer ?
#
loop_
_entity_poly.entity_id
_entity_poly.type
_entity_poly.pdbx_seq_one_letter_code
_entity_poly.pdbx_strand_id
1 'polypeptide(L)'
;MGDMVWQGPHGENLDLKPDARVLGYGVTHILDNSYNEIYTVTLNDKFQTASGKRFDYYIDGHEHYITPHNTMLVSEVNFTQTNTLHLEKGRPDMWVIYSLFYEIDIKTNTILFKWDALEHIPIFKTRIDMKGGSKLTEAWDAYHINSVTLTKYGYLVNFRHIWSAFYVNKDGSVRWELSGDSDGGGDFKNDDVYFAWQHDIRVHNETDGSLILSLMNNDALENRDKGPSTGLVIYVDLVNKKVWRIHELTDPMDKVVSATQGSFQFLPCPGTEHMLVGYGSIPKFKEYDRDGNVVLRGQFGNNAFEANAYRIFKFPWEATPHWNLFFSSETSTLQEGKPLLVHKRDGFETHVTLQNVNAKFIFAVARNHEKILGKSSIMEYSVCFLHHAKERLQDFDEVEYD
;
A
#
# COMPACT_ATOMS: atom_id res chain seq x y z
N MET A 1 -4.93 -16.70 11.80
CA MET A 1 -4.33 -15.43 11.33
C MET A 1 -3.58 -15.79 10.06
N GLY A 2 -3.95 -15.21 8.93
CA GLY A 2 -3.28 -15.44 7.66
C GLY A 2 -2.90 -14.07 7.11
N ASP A 3 -1.61 -13.76 7.12
CA ASP A 3 -1.06 -12.49 6.63
C ASP A 3 0.00 -12.77 5.57
N MET A 4 -0.43 -13.49 4.54
CA MET A 4 0.19 -13.37 3.23
C MET A 4 -0.89 -13.47 2.17
N VAL A 5 -1.05 -12.37 1.43
CA VAL A 5 -1.74 -12.36 0.15
C VAL A 5 -0.65 -12.50 -0.90
N TRP A 6 -0.58 -13.66 -1.55
CA TRP A 6 0.32 -13.84 -2.69
C TRP A 6 -0.49 -13.68 -3.98
N GLN A 7 0.02 -12.85 -4.88
CA GLN A 7 -0.39 -12.81 -6.27
C GLN A 7 0.82 -13.22 -7.11
N GLY A 8 0.64 -14.23 -7.95
CA GLY A 8 1.50 -14.50 -9.09
C GLY A 8 0.65 -15.06 -10.21
N PRO A 9 1.07 -14.90 -11.48
CA PRO A 9 0.27 -15.37 -12.59
C PRO A 9 0.14 -16.89 -12.56
N HIS A 10 -1.08 -17.41 -12.72
CA HIS A 10 -1.26 -18.79 -13.17
C HIS A 10 -0.85 -18.85 -14.66
N GLY A 11 0.41 -19.21 -14.93
CA GLY A 11 0.96 -19.38 -16.28
C GLY A 11 1.65 -18.15 -16.90
N GLU A 12 2.19 -18.29 -18.11
CA GLU A 12 3.01 -17.31 -18.87
C GLU A 12 2.27 -16.01 -19.28
N ASN A 13 1.62 -15.30 -18.35
CA ASN A 13 0.69 -14.21 -18.68
C ASN A 13 1.09 -12.84 -18.09
N LEU A 14 2.37 -12.50 -18.12
CA LEU A 14 2.74 -11.09 -18.29
C LEU A 14 2.92 -10.87 -19.79
N ASP A 15 1.94 -10.26 -20.45
CA ASP A 15 2.12 -9.79 -21.85
C ASP A 15 3.09 -8.61 -21.81
N LEU A 16 4.40 -8.91 -21.66
CA LEU A 16 5.52 -7.98 -21.61
C LEU A 16 5.79 -7.29 -22.96
N LYS A 17 4.76 -7.09 -23.79
CA LYS A 17 4.86 -6.01 -24.76
C LYS A 17 5.03 -4.71 -23.96
N PRO A 18 5.84 -3.74 -24.45
CA PRO A 18 6.06 -2.47 -23.76
C PRO A 18 4.75 -1.68 -23.76
N ASP A 19 3.89 -2.06 -22.84
CA ASP A 19 2.74 -1.35 -22.40
C ASP A 19 3.08 -0.90 -20.98
N ALA A 20 3.33 0.39 -20.81
CA ALA A 20 3.67 0.97 -19.50
C ALA A 20 2.47 0.95 -18.51
N ARG A 21 1.33 0.35 -18.92
CA ARG A 21 0.14 0.15 -18.10
C ARG A 21 0.28 -1.15 -17.30
N VAL A 22 0.15 -1.08 -15.98
CA VAL A 22 -0.03 -2.27 -15.13
C VAL A 22 -1.48 -2.72 -15.32
N LEU A 23 -1.69 -3.75 -16.14
CA LEU A 23 -2.98 -4.43 -16.30
C LEU A 23 -2.87 -5.81 -15.67
N GLY A 24 -3.49 -6.01 -14.51
CA GLY A 24 -3.58 -7.33 -13.88
C GLY A 24 -4.78 -8.11 -14.42
N TYR A 25 -4.59 -9.41 -14.70
CA TYR A 25 -5.67 -10.37 -14.92
C TYR A 25 -5.40 -11.57 -14.02
N GLY A 26 -5.87 -11.48 -12.77
CA GLY A 26 -5.41 -12.37 -11.72
C GLY A 26 -6.48 -12.83 -10.74
N VAL A 27 -5.98 -13.49 -9.71
CA VAL A 27 -6.72 -14.07 -8.60
C VAL A 27 -5.97 -13.75 -7.32
N THR A 28 -6.69 -13.66 -6.19
CA THR A 28 -6.07 -13.38 -4.88
C THR A 28 -6.07 -14.64 -4.02
N HIS A 29 -4.89 -15.09 -3.62
CA HIS A 29 -4.73 -16.23 -2.72
C HIS A 29 -4.47 -15.74 -1.30
N ILE A 30 -5.22 -16.25 -0.33
CA ILE A 30 -5.04 -15.96 1.09
C ILE A 30 -4.44 -17.19 1.75
N LEU A 31 -3.29 -17.01 2.40
CA LEU A 31 -2.57 -18.10 3.05
C LEU A 31 -2.54 -17.94 4.57
N ASP A 32 -2.50 -19.06 5.28
CA ASP A 32 -2.24 -19.09 6.72
C ASP A 32 -0.74 -18.91 7.06
N ASN A 33 -0.42 -18.94 8.34
CA ASN A 33 0.96 -18.83 8.84
C ASN A 33 1.81 -20.09 8.61
N SER A 34 1.24 -21.17 8.07
CA SER A 34 2.00 -22.32 7.55
C SER A 34 2.11 -22.29 6.02
N TYR A 35 1.69 -21.17 5.41
CA TYR A 35 1.66 -20.94 3.97
C TYR A 35 0.76 -21.91 3.20
N ASN A 36 -0.28 -22.43 3.86
CA ASN A 36 -1.34 -23.17 3.17
C ASN A 36 -2.39 -22.17 2.69
N GLU A 37 -2.86 -22.36 1.46
CA GLU A 37 -4.00 -21.58 0.95
C GLU A 37 -5.27 -21.93 1.74
N ILE A 38 -5.90 -20.92 2.31
CA ILE A 38 -7.15 -21.04 3.07
C ILE A 38 -8.35 -20.48 2.31
N TYR A 39 -8.14 -19.51 1.43
CA TYR A 39 -9.16 -18.95 0.55
C TYR A 39 -8.55 -18.49 -0.77
N THR A 40 -9.36 -18.56 -1.82
CA THR A 40 -9.07 -18.01 -3.14
C THR A 40 -10.21 -17.08 -3.54
N VAL A 41 -9.89 -15.80 -3.69
CA VAL A 41 -10.85 -14.76 -4.11
C VAL A 41 -10.67 -14.52 -5.60
N THR A 42 -11.75 -14.71 -6.34
CA THR A 42 -11.82 -14.64 -7.80
C THR A 42 -12.81 -13.58 -8.25
N LEU A 43 -12.55 -12.97 -9.40
CA LEU A 43 -13.44 -12.00 -10.02
C LEU A 43 -13.66 -12.36 -11.50
N ASN A 44 -14.92 -12.63 -11.84
CA ASN A 44 -15.39 -12.95 -13.18
C ASN A 44 -16.66 -12.18 -13.49
N ASP A 45 -16.53 -11.15 -14.33
CA ASP A 45 -17.63 -10.34 -14.84
C ASP A 45 -17.39 -10.07 -16.34
N LYS A 46 -18.17 -9.19 -16.96
CA LYS A 46 -18.08 -8.82 -18.37
C LYS A 46 -16.91 -7.87 -18.62
N PHE A 47 -15.70 -8.42 -18.60
CA PHE A 47 -14.47 -7.68 -18.87
C PHE A 47 -14.01 -7.81 -20.31
N GLN A 48 -13.54 -6.70 -20.86
CA GLN A 48 -12.80 -6.63 -22.10
C GLN A 48 -11.32 -6.51 -21.78
N THR A 49 -10.47 -7.04 -22.65
CA THR A 49 -9.01 -6.96 -22.51
C THR A 49 -8.43 -6.28 -23.74
N ALA A 50 -7.31 -5.57 -23.56
CA ALA A 50 -6.66 -4.88 -24.68
C ALA A 50 -6.29 -5.84 -25.84
N SER A 51 -5.99 -7.10 -25.52
CA SER A 51 -5.63 -8.13 -26.50
C SER A 51 -6.81 -8.92 -27.06
N GLY A 52 -8.02 -8.74 -26.51
CA GLY A 52 -9.19 -9.56 -26.80
C GLY A 52 -9.11 -10.99 -26.26
N LYS A 53 -8.03 -11.34 -25.55
CA LYS A 53 -7.90 -12.64 -24.86
C LYS A 53 -8.85 -12.71 -23.66
N ARG A 54 -9.31 -13.92 -23.36
CA ARG A 54 -10.02 -14.21 -22.11
C ARG A 54 -9.06 -14.77 -21.08
N PHE A 55 -9.27 -14.40 -19.83
CA PHE A 55 -8.56 -14.94 -18.68
C PHE A 55 -9.55 -15.62 -17.76
N ASP A 56 -9.05 -16.52 -16.93
CA ASP A 56 -9.90 -17.27 -15.99
C ASP A 56 -10.45 -16.37 -14.88
N TYR A 57 -9.71 -15.31 -14.53
CA TYR A 57 -10.01 -14.33 -13.50
C TYR A 57 -9.38 -12.98 -13.86
N TYR A 58 -9.98 -11.91 -13.34
CA TYR A 58 -9.67 -10.56 -13.81
C TYR A 58 -9.01 -9.64 -12.79
N ILE A 59 -8.97 -10.01 -11.50
CA ILE A 59 -8.50 -9.13 -10.43
C ILE A 59 -7.17 -8.44 -10.79
N ASP A 60 -7.22 -7.12 -10.85
CA ASP A 60 -6.06 -6.25 -11.05
C ASP A 60 -5.07 -6.30 -9.86
N GLY A 61 -3.80 -5.95 -10.09
CA GLY A 61 -2.73 -6.07 -9.10
C GLY A 61 -2.56 -4.90 -8.14
N HIS A 62 -3.40 -3.86 -8.17
CA HIS A 62 -3.18 -2.66 -7.36
C HIS A 62 -3.72 -2.77 -5.93
N GLU A 63 -4.94 -3.27 -5.73
CA GLU A 63 -5.57 -3.33 -4.41
C GLU A 63 -6.13 -4.71 -4.08
N HIS A 64 -5.75 -5.19 -2.89
CA HIS A 64 -6.21 -6.44 -2.29
C HIS A 64 -6.32 -6.22 -0.78
N TYR A 65 -7.35 -5.50 -0.35
CA TYR A 65 -7.50 -5.10 1.05
C TYR A 65 -8.54 -5.97 1.75
N ILE A 66 -8.08 -6.78 2.71
CA ILE A 66 -8.98 -7.55 3.59
C ILE A 66 -9.57 -6.58 4.63
N THR A 67 -10.89 -6.47 4.66
CA THR A 67 -11.61 -5.63 5.62
C THR A 67 -11.76 -6.33 6.98
N PRO A 68 -12.05 -5.58 8.06
CA PRO A 68 -12.44 -6.16 9.34
C PRO A 68 -13.70 -7.04 9.31
N HIS A 69 -14.45 -7.04 8.20
CA HIS A 69 -15.66 -7.83 8.00
C HIS A 69 -15.41 -9.16 7.28
N ASN A 70 -14.14 -9.55 7.07
CA ASN A 70 -13.75 -10.73 6.27
C ASN A 70 -14.24 -10.66 4.82
N THR A 71 -14.35 -9.44 4.29
CA THR A 71 -14.54 -9.18 2.86
C THR A 71 -13.23 -8.66 2.28
N MET A 72 -13.08 -8.70 0.97
CA MET A 72 -11.92 -8.19 0.26
C MET A 72 -12.33 -7.08 -0.70
N LEU A 73 -11.65 -5.95 -0.59
CA LEU A 73 -11.71 -4.89 -1.60
C LEU A 73 -10.66 -5.17 -2.67
N VAL A 74 -11.11 -5.24 -3.91
CA VAL A 74 -10.23 -5.45 -5.06
C VAL A 74 -10.43 -4.35 -6.10
N SER A 75 -9.33 -3.89 -6.70
CA SER A 75 -9.38 -3.02 -7.87
C SER A 75 -9.59 -3.84 -9.13
N GLU A 76 -10.10 -3.19 -10.17
CA GLU A 76 -10.24 -3.76 -11.50
C GLU A 76 -10.21 -2.64 -12.55
N VAL A 77 -9.82 -2.97 -13.78
CA VAL A 77 -9.91 -2.03 -14.91
C VAL A 77 -10.59 -2.68 -16.10
N ASN A 78 -11.41 -1.90 -16.82
CA ASN A 78 -12.11 -2.41 -17.99
C ASN A 78 -12.06 -1.39 -19.13
N PHE A 79 -12.45 -1.82 -20.32
CA PHE A 79 -12.31 -1.07 -21.56
C PHE A 79 -13.68 -0.79 -22.16
N THR A 80 -13.88 0.45 -22.61
CA THR A 80 -15.11 0.84 -23.32
C THR A 80 -14.85 2.00 -24.26
N GLN A 81 -15.81 2.27 -25.14
CA GLN A 81 -15.84 3.50 -25.93
C GLN A 81 -16.75 4.52 -25.26
N THR A 82 -16.31 5.78 -25.18
CA THR A 82 -17.13 6.88 -24.68
C THR A 82 -16.93 8.14 -25.51
N ASN A 83 -17.91 9.04 -25.45
CA ASN A 83 -17.86 10.32 -26.16
C ASN A 83 -17.04 11.33 -25.34
N THR A 84 -15.88 11.71 -25.87
CA THR A 84 -14.98 12.69 -25.26
C THR A 84 -14.93 14.01 -26.01
N LEU A 85 -15.88 14.31 -26.91
CA LEU A 85 -15.87 15.55 -27.73
C LEU A 85 -15.85 16.86 -26.91
N HIS A 86 -16.19 16.80 -25.62
CA HIS A 86 -16.09 17.92 -24.68
C HIS A 86 -14.65 18.19 -24.21
N LEU A 87 -13.69 17.33 -24.56
CA LEU A 87 -12.27 17.46 -24.25
C LEU A 87 -11.47 17.91 -25.47
N GLU A 88 -10.36 18.59 -25.21
CA GLU A 88 -9.38 18.92 -26.24
C GLU A 88 -8.76 17.62 -26.82
N LYS A 89 -8.85 17.42 -28.14
CA LYS A 89 -8.49 16.18 -28.88
C LYS A 89 -9.49 15.01 -28.75
N GLY A 90 -10.67 15.27 -28.21
CA GLY A 90 -11.71 14.27 -28.00
C GLY A 90 -12.33 13.72 -29.28
N ARG A 91 -13.02 12.58 -29.17
CA ARG A 91 -13.74 11.92 -30.27
C ARG A 91 -15.02 11.25 -29.76
N PRO A 92 -16.01 10.99 -30.63
CA PRO A 92 -17.29 10.41 -30.20
C PRO A 92 -17.18 8.96 -29.71
N ASP A 93 -16.10 8.26 -30.06
CA ASP A 93 -15.91 6.82 -29.87
C ASP A 93 -14.55 6.48 -29.23
N MET A 94 -14.07 7.35 -28.32
CA MET A 94 -12.77 7.20 -27.67
C MET A 94 -12.70 5.91 -26.86
N TRP A 95 -11.76 5.04 -27.20
CA TRP A 95 -11.42 3.92 -26.33
C TRP A 95 -10.76 4.43 -25.06
N VAL A 96 -11.34 4.08 -23.91
CA VAL A 96 -10.86 4.45 -22.57
C VAL A 96 -10.72 3.22 -21.69
N ILE A 97 -9.76 3.29 -20.78
CA ILE A 97 -9.64 2.40 -19.64
C ILE A 97 -10.31 3.12 -18.48
N TYR A 98 -11.27 2.45 -17.86
CA TYR A 98 -11.95 2.97 -16.68
C TYR A 98 -11.76 2.02 -15.51
N SER A 99 -11.76 2.61 -14.33
CA SER A 99 -11.48 1.93 -13.09
C SER A 99 -12.75 1.46 -12.41
N LEU A 100 -12.66 0.29 -11.82
CA LEU A 100 -13.70 -0.36 -11.04
C LEU A 100 -13.12 -0.77 -9.67
N PHE A 101 -13.98 -0.96 -8.69
CA PHE A 101 -13.62 -1.77 -7.53
C PHE A 101 -14.81 -2.61 -7.07
N TYR A 102 -14.50 -3.68 -6.36
CA TYR A 102 -15.46 -4.63 -5.83
C TYR A 102 -15.21 -4.87 -4.35
N GLU A 103 -16.29 -5.12 -3.60
CA GLU A 103 -16.20 -5.79 -2.30
C GLU A 103 -16.71 -7.23 -2.48
N ILE A 104 -15.87 -8.20 -2.13
CA ILE A 104 -16.16 -9.62 -2.30
C ILE A 104 -16.10 -10.30 -0.94
N ASP A 105 -17.12 -11.08 -0.60
CA ASP A 105 -17.08 -11.95 0.58
C ASP A 105 -16.02 -13.04 0.40
N ILE A 106 -15.03 -13.12 1.28
CA ILE A 106 -13.87 -14.01 1.11
C ILE A 106 -14.29 -15.49 1.15
N LYS A 107 -15.24 -15.84 2.01
CA LYS A 107 -15.64 -17.23 2.24
C LYS A 107 -16.49 -17.79 1.10
N THR A 108 -17.40 -16.99 0.58
CA THR A 108 -18.40 -17.41 -0.41
C THR A 108 -18.04 -16.97 -1.83
N ASN A 109 -17.07 -16.06 -1.98
CA ASN A 109 -16.73 -15.40 -3.24
C ASN A 109 -17.91 -14.62 -3.86
N THR A 110 -18.87 -14.19 -3.04
CA THR A 110 -20.01 -13.40 -3.49
C THR A 110 -19.62 -11.94 -3.63
N ILE A 111 -19.91 -11.33 -4.78
CA ILE A 111 -19.76 -9.88 -4.97
C ILE A 111 -20.86 -9.18 -4.16
N LEU A 112 -20.44 -8.40 -3.17
CA LEU A 112 -21.32 -7.62 -2.29
C LEU A 112 -21.54 -6.20 -2.80
N PHE A 113 -20.52 -5.65 -3.45
CA PHE A 113 -20.53 -4.30 -3.99
C PHE A 113 -19.68 -4.20 -5.25
N LYS A 114 -20.10 -3.35 -6.19
CA LYS A 114 -19.39 -2.99 -7.41
C LYS A 114 -19.56 -1.50 -7.63
N TRP A 115 -18.49 -0.83 -8.02
CA TRP A 115 -18.54 0.58 -8.35
C TRP A 115 -17.68 0.94 -9.54
N ASP A 116 -18.20 1.84 -10.37
CA ASP A 116 -17.64 2.24 -11.67
C ASP A 116 -17.31 3.72 -11.68
N ALA A 117 -16.02 4.04 -11.86
CA ALA A 117 -15.55 5.41 -11.90
C ALA A 117 -16.13 6.21 -13.08
N LEU A 118 -16.35 5.58 -14.23
CA LEU A 118 -16.83 6.26 -15.43
C LEU A 118 -18.29 6.71 -15.31
N GLU A 119 -19.11 5.98 -14.53
CA GLU A 119 -20.49 6.36 -14.25
C GLU A 119 -20.61 7.53 -13.26
N HIS A 120 -19.62 7.68 -12.37
CA HIS A 120 -19.73 8.57 -11.20
C HIS A 120 -18.79 9.77 -11.21
N ILE A 121 -17.65 9.69 -11.89
CA ILE A 121 -16.64 10.74 -11.93
C ILE A 121 -16.53 11.24 -13.37
N PRO A 122 -16.71 12.56 -13.61
CA PRO A 122 -16.52 13.11 -14.94
C PRO A 122 -15.10 12.92 -15.47
N ILE A 123 -14.96 12.34 -16.66
CA ILE A 123 -13.65 12.01 -17.26
C ILE A 123 -12.74 13.22 -17.47
N PHE A 124 -13.31 14.44 -17.60
CA PHE A 124 -12.53 15.68 -17.74
C PHE A 124 -11.69 16.03 -16.50
N LYS A 125 -11.95 15.41 -15.34
CA LYS A 125 -11.15 15.61 -14.12
C LYS A 125 -9.74 15.04 -14.22
N THR A 126 -9.49 14.20 -15.21
CA THR A 126 -8.17 13.63 -15.46
C THR A 126 -7.10 14.70 -15.71
N ARG A 127 -5.93 14.47 -15.13
CA ARG A 127 -4.73 15.31 -15.20
C ARG A 127 -3.66 14.73 -16.11
N ILE A 128 -3.89 13.53 -16.67
CA ILE A 128 -3.01 12.95 -17.66
C ILE A 128 -3.42 13.40 -19.07
N ASP A 129 -2.43 13.75 -19.89
CA ASP A 129 -2.70 14.12 -21.28
C ASP A 129 -3.42 12.98 -22.01
N MET A 130 -4.47 13.36 -22.73
CA MET A 130 -5.16 12.42 -23.61
C MET A 130 -4.22 11.96 -24.74
N LYS A 131 -3.96 10.66 -24.79
CA LYS A 131 -3.11 9.98 -25.78
C LYS A 131 -3.81 8.71 -26.28
N GLY A 132 -3.75 8.46 -27.59
CA GLY A 132 -4.32 7.25 -28.19
C GLY A 132 -5.86 7.29 -28.30
N GLY A 133 -6.51 6.17 -27.95
CA GLY A 133 -7.95 5.99 -27.92
C GLY A 133 -8.64 5.75 -29.26
N SER A 134 -7.87 5.66 -30.35
CA SER A 134 -8.41 5.34 -31.68
C SER A 134 -8.75 3.86 -31.86
N LYS A 135 -8.12 2.99 -31.05
CA LYS A 135 -8.27 1.54 -31.02
C LYS A 135 -8.23 1.05 -29.58
N LEU A 136 -8.83 -0.11 -29.33
CA LEU A 136 -8.84 -0.78 -28.02
C LEU A 136 -7.43 -0.92 -27.42
N THR A 137 -6.44 -1.32 -28.21
CA THR A 137 -5.04 -1.48 -27.75
C THR A 137 -4.37 -0.15 -27.35
N GLU A 138 -4.92 0.97 -27.81
CA GLU A 138 -4.44 2.33 -27.53
C GLU A 138 -5.35 3.04 -26.52
N ALA A 139 -6.25 2.32 -25.83
CA ALA A 139 -7.22 2.92 -24.92
C ALA A 139 -6.56 3.86 -23.91
N TRP A 140 -7.19 5.03 -23.73
CA TRP A 140 -6.69 6.07 -22.85
C TRP A 140 -7.05 5.78 -21.40
N ASP A 141 -6.04 5.66 -20.55
CA ASP A 141 -6.20 5.48 -19.10
C ASP A 141 -6.42 6.83 -18.40
N ALA A 142 -7.69 7.19 -18.19
CA ALA A 142 -8.06 8.51 -17.66
C ALA A 142 -8.14 8.55 -16.12
N TYR A 143 -8.30 7.40 -15.44
CA TYR A 143 -8.61 7.34 -14.01
C TYR A 143 -7.45 6.75 -13.20
N HIS A 144 -7.04 5.52 -13.55
CA HIS A 144 -5.99 4.75 -12.89
C HIS A 144 -6.18 4.62 -11.37
N ILE A 145 -7.01 3.65 -10.97
CA ILE A 145 -7.19 3.29 -9.55
C ILE A 145 -5.93 2.62 -9.03
N ASN A 146 -5.51 2.93 -7.80
CA ASN A 146 -4.39 2.22 -7.19
C ASN A 146 -4.55 1.92 -5.70
N SER A 147 -5.64 2.38 -5.09
CA SER A 147 -5.98 2.02 -3.71
C SER A 147 -7.45 2.25 -3.41
N VAL A 148 -7.98 1.37 -2.57
CA VAL A 148 -9.32 1.42 -1.99
C VAL A 148 -9.22 1.01 -0.53
N THR A 149 -9.89 1.74 0.36
CA THR A 149 -9.98 1.39 1.77
C THR A 149 -11.42 1.49 2.25
N LEU A 150 -11.78 0.64 3.21
CA LEU A 150 -13.08 0.72 3.86
C LEU A 150 -13.14 1.97 4.74
N THR A 151 -14.33 2.57 4.84
CA THR A 151 -14.64 3.69 5.72
C THR A 151 -15.93 3.40 6.50
N LYS A 152 -16.25 4.25 7.48
CA LYS A 152 -17.44 4.12 8.33
C LYS A 152 -18.74 4.04 7.53
N TYR A 153 -18.82 4.76 6.40
CA TYR A 153 -20.04 4.88 5.61
C TYR A 153 -19.93 4.37 4.17
N GLY A 154 -18.82 3.74 3.81
CA GLY A 154 -18.58 3.18 2.49
C GLY A 154 -17.10 2.97 2.24
N TYR A 155 -16.54 3.68 1.27
CA TYR A 155 -15.18 3.46 0.79
C TYR A 155 -14.48 4.79 0.50
N LEU A 156 -13.15 4.79 0.56
CA LEU A 156 -12.33 5.85 0.00
C LEU A 156 -11.52 5.25 -1.16
N VAL A 157 -11.64 5.85 -2.33
CA VAL A 157 -11.04 5.37 -3.59
C VAL A 157 -10.05 6.40 -4.10
N ASN A 158 -8.85 5.96 -4.46
CA ASN A 158 -7.79 6.82 -4.96
C ASN A 158 -7.56 6.68 -6.47
N PHE A 159 -7.39 7.82 -7.15
CA PHE A 159 -7.09 7.87 -8.59
C PHE A 159 -5.79 8.61 -8.88
N ARG A 160 -4.80 7.86 -9.41
CA ARG A 160 -3.48 8.36 -9.77
C ARG A 160 -3.55 9.44 -10.84
N HIS A 161 -4.43 9.30 -11.82
CA HIS A 161 -4.51 10.23 -12.96
C HIS A 161 -5.44 11.42 -12.72
N ILE A 162 -6.16 11.46 -11.59
CA ILE A 162 -7.03 12.60 -11.22
C ILE A 162 -6.41 13.45 -10.09
N TRP A 163 -5.34 12.94 -9.47
CA TRP A 163 -4.71 13.56 -8.29
C TRP A 163 -5.70 13.79 -7.15
N SER A 164 -6.66 12.89 -6.99
CA SER A 164 -7.74 13.04 -6.02
C SER A 164 -8.20 11.70 -5.45
N ALA A 165 -8.76 11.79 -4.25
CA ALA A 165 -9.44 10.70 -3.55
C ALA A 165 -10.94 11.01 -3.45
N PHE A 166 -11.78 9.98 -3.57
CA PHE A 166 -13.23 10.12 -3.53
C PHE A 166 -13.80 9.25 -2.43
N TYR A 167 -14.62 9.83 -1.56
CA TYR A 167 -15.38 9.07 -0.58
C TYR A 167 -16.69 8.63 -1.22
N VAL A 168 -16.91 7.33 -1.30
CA VAL A 168 -18.05 6.70 -1.94
C VAL A 168 -18.93 6.08 -0.87
N ASN A 169 -20.21 6.42 -0.86
CA ASN A 169 -21.20 5.82 0.04
C ASN A 169 -21.48 4.36 -0.34
N LYS A 170 -22.03 3.57 0.60
CA LYS A 170 -22.51 2.21 0.30
C LYS A 170 -23.60 2.11 -0.77
N ASP A 171 -24.28 3.22 -1.09
CA ASP A 171 -25.24 3.29 -2.19
C ASP A 171 -24.59 3.64 -3.54
N GLY A 172 -23.26 3.81 -3.59
CA GLY A 172 -22.49 4.16 -4.78
C GLY A 172 -22.35 5.67 -5.04
N SER A 173 -23.07 6.52 -4.32
CA SER A 173 -22.95 7.97 -4.52
C SER A 173 -21.62 8.52 -4.02
N VAL A 174 -21.03 9.44 -4.77
CA VAL A 174 -19.83 10.18 -4.34
C VAL A 174 -20.26 11.19 -3.28
N ARG A 175 -19.74 11.03 -2.07
CA ARG A 175 -20.01 11.90 -0.92
C ARG A 175 -19.18 13.18 -0.97
N TRP A 176 -17.90 13.05 -1.28
CA TRP A 176 -16.97 14.17 -1.44
C TRP A 176 -15.71 13.76 -2.17
N GLU A 177 -15.00 14.76 -2.71
CA GLU A 177 -13.70 14.68 -3.35
C GLU A 177 -12.65 15.47 -2.55
N LEU A 178 -11.53 14.82 -2.26
CA LEU A 178 -10.31 15.47 -1.81
C LEU A 178 -9.34 15.56 -2.97
N SER A 179 -9.09 16.78 -3.46
CA SER A 179 -8.12 17.04 -4.52
C SER A 179 -6.77 17.48 -3.96
N GLY A 180 -5.69 16.91 -4.51
CA GLY A 180 -4.32 17.33 -4.22
C GLY A 180 -3.83 18.48 -5.11
N ASP A 181 -4.68 18.96 -6.01
CA ASP A 181 -4.38 20.08 -6.91
C ASP A 181 -4.48 21.44 -6.19
N SER A 182 -3.57 22.36 -6.55
CA SER A 182 -3.55 23.73 -6.03
C SER A 182 -4.71 24.60 -6.50
N ASP A 183 -5.31 24.26 -7.65
CA ASP A 183 -6.32 25.12 -8.29
C ASP A 183 -7.76 24.92 -7.74
N GLY A 184 -7.93 24.10 -6.69
CA GLY A 184 -9.18 24.05 -5.91
C GLY A 184 -10.30 23.19 -6.50
N GLY A 185 -9.98 22.02 -7.06
CA GLY A 185 -10.96 21.15 -7.74
C GLY A 185 -11.82 20.22 -6.85
N GLY A 186 -11.60 20.20 -5.53
CA GLY A 186 -12.29 19.33 -4.57
C GLY A 186 -13.27 20.05 -3.63
N ASP A 187 -13.89 19.32 -2.71
CA ASP A 187 -14.96 19.82 -1.82
C ASP A 187 -14.46 20.49 -0.53
N PHE A 188 -13.15 20.52 -0.31
CA PHE A 188 -12.55 21.04 0.91
C PHE A 188 -11.75 22.30 0.63
N LYS A 189 -11.88 23.29 1.51
CA LYS A 189 -10.93 24.40 1.57
C LYS A 189 -9.57 23.84 1.97
N ASN A 190 -8.63 23.95 1.05
CA ASN A 190 -7.27 23.44 1.18
C ASN A 190 -6.39 24.43 1.95
N ASP A 191 -5.73 23.94 3.00
CA ASP A 191 -4.70 24.63 3.76
C ASP A 191 -3.40 23.81 3.73
N ASP A 192 -2.60 24.05 2.68
CA ASP A 192 -1.27 23.45 2.48
C ASP A 192 -1.25 21.92 2.30
N VAL A 193 -2.18 21.41 1.49
CA VAL A 193 -2.24 20.00 1.08
C VAL A 193 -2.06 19.92 -0.44
N TYR A 194 -0.90 19.46 -0.90
CA TYR A 194 -0.64 19.26 -2.33
C TYR A 194 -0.11 17.86 -2.56
N PHE A 195 -0.71 17.15 -3.51
CA PHE A 195 -0.23 15.83 -3.91
C PHE A 195 -0.63 15.51 -5.35
N ALA A 196 0.22 14.75 -6.02
CA ALA A 196 -0.01 14.31 -7.39
C ALA A 196 0.53 12.89 -7.56
N TRP A 197 -0.11 12.14 -8.47
CA TRP A 197 0.26 10.76 -8.80
C TRP A 197 0.34 9.80 -7.60
N GLN A 198 -0.38 10.14 -6.53
CA GLN A 198 -0.35 9.53 -5.21
C GLN A 198 -0.79 8.07 -5.20
N HIS A 199 -0.24 7.30 -4.26
CA HIS A 199 -0.55 5.89 -4.03
C HIS A 199 -0.94 5.62 -2.57
N ASP A 200 -1.62 4.49 -2.37
CA ASP A 200 -1.87 3.88 -1.06
C ASP A 200 -2.51 4.84 -0.05
N ILE A 201 -3.61 5.49 -0.45
CA ILE A 201 -4.37 6.33 0.49
C ILE A 201 -5.09 5.44 1.50
N ARG A 202 -4.86 5.68 2.79
CA ARG A 202 -5.50 4.96 3.91
C ARG A 202 -6.22 5.91 4.85
N VAL A 203 -7.32 5.43 5.43
CA VAL A 203 -8.17 6.15 6.38
C VAL A 203 -7.85 5.70 7.79
N HIS A 204 -7.70 6.67 8.69
CA HIS A 204 -7.37 6.47 10.10
C HIS A 204 -8.24 7.36 10.98
N ASN A 205 -8.53 6.90 12.20
CA ASN A 205 -9.25 7.67 13.23
C ASN A 205 -10.51 8.38 12.72
N GLU A 206 -11.30 7.70 11.88
CA GLU A 206 -12.52 8.26 11.30
C GLU A 206 -13.60 8.42 12.38
N THR A 207 -14.21 9.60 12.40
CA THR A 207 -15.37 9.98 13.19
C THR A 207 -16.43 10.60 12.28
N ASP A 208 -17.57 11.02 12.85
CA ASP A 208 -18.60 11.71 12.07
C ASP A 208 -18.18 13.13 11.66
N GLY A 209 -17.21 13.72 12.36
CA GLY A 209 -16.74 15.07 12.12
C GLY A 209 -15.40 15.17 11.40
N SER A 210 -14.60 14.11 11.38
CA SER A 210 -13.25 14.15 10.81
C SER A 210 -12.66 12.78 10.52
N LEU A 211 -11.56 12.78 9.78
CA LEU A 211 -10.68 11.62 9.60
C LEU A 211 -9.23 12.07 9.38
N ILE A 212 -8.30 11.13 9.54
CA ILE A 212 -6.90 11.30 9.14
C ILE A 212 -6.67 10.43 7.90
N LEU A 213 -5.97 10.99 6.92
CA LEU A 213 -5.51 10.27 5.74
C LEU A 213 -4.00 10.14 5.77
N SER A 214 -3.49 8.99 5.37
CA SER A 214 -2.08 8.82 5.01
C SER A 214 -1.94 8.43 3.55
N LEU A 215 -0.90 8.89 2.88
CA LEU A 215 -0.63 8.51 1.50
C LEU A 215 0.86 8.62 1.14
N MET A 216 1.24 7.92 0.07
CA MET A 216 2.50 8.16 -0.61
C MET A 216 2.27 9.18 -1.73
N ASN A 217 2.83 10.38 -1.58
CA ASN A 217 2.81 11.43 -2.59
C ASN A 217 3.99 11.26 -3.52
N ASN A 218 3.76 10.70 -4.70
CA ASN A 218 4.81 10.52 -5.69
C ASN A 218 5.33 11.86 -6.20
N ASP A 219 4.44 12.82 -6.50
CA ASP A 219 4.76 14.15 -7.05
C ASP A 219 5.80 14.09 -8.20
N ALA A 220 5.66 13.03 -8.99
CA ALA A 220 6.64 12.61 -9.97
C ALA A 220 5.93 11.89 -11.13
N LEU A 221 5.76 12.57 -12.26
CA LEU A 221 5.62 11.94 -13.56
C LEU A 221 6.88 12.19 -14.38
N GLU A 222 7.38 11.13 -15.02
CA GLU A 222 8.59 11.10 -15.86
C GLU A 222 8.86 12.45 -16.57
N ASN A 223 9.90 13.16 -16.09
CA ASN A 223 10.44 14.41 -16.62
C ASN A 223 9.55 15.67 -16.55
N ARG A 224 8.37 15.63 -15.91
CA ARG A 224 7.49 16.81 -15.75
C ARG A 224 7.52 17.40 -14.34
N ASP A 225 7.49 16.53 -13.34
CA ASP A 225 7.43 16.95 -11.94
C ASP A 225 8.80 16.80 -11.28
N LYS A 226 9.16 17.76 -10.42
CA LYS A 226 10.55 17.90 -9.93
C LYS A 226 10.85 17.06 -8.69
N GLY A 227 9.84 16.45 -8.06
CA GLY A 227 9.96 15.83 -6.74
C GLY A 227 10.53 16.80 -5.68
N PRO A 228 10.86 16.29 -4.47
CA PRO A 228 10.91 14.88 -4.10
C PRO A 228 9.55 14.27 -3.74
N SER A 229 9.44 12.95 -3.85
CA SER A 229 8.29 12.20 -3.34
C SER A 229 8.27 12.18 -1.81
N THR A 230 7.09 12.27 -1.21
CA THR A 230 6.92 12.45 0.24
C THR A 230 5.85 11.51 0.82
N GLY A 231 5.98 11.16 2.09
CA GLY A 231 4.86 10.57 2.83
C GLY A 231 3.98 11.68 3.40
N LEU A 232 2.68 11.69 3.12
CA LEU A 232 1.78 12.72 3.64
C LEU A 232 0.82 12.15 4.67
N VAL A 233 0.58 12.94 5.70
CA VAL A 233 -0.53 12.75 6.65
C VAL A 233 -1.40 14.00 6.61
N ILE A 234 -2.69 13.83 6.37
CA ILE A 234 -3.64 14.92 6.16
C ILE A 234 -4.78 14.78 7.16
N TYR A 235 -5.16 15.87 7.82
CA TYR A 235 -6.39 15.95 8.58
C TYR A 235 -7.53 16.44 7.68
N VAL A 236 -8.68 15.78 7.77
CA VAL A 236 -9.89 16.17 7.05
C VAL A 236 -10.98 16.53 8.05
N ASP A 237 -11.36 17.81 8.07
CA ASP A 237 -12.49 18.33 8.83
C ASP A 237 -13.75 18.30 7.96
N LEU A 238 -14.62 17.33 8.24
CA LEU A 238 -15.86 17.12 7.50
C LEU A 238 -16.93 18.16 7.85
N VAL A 239 -16.87 18.76 9.04
CA VAL A 239 -17.84 19.75 9.53
C VAL A 239 -17.60 21.09 8.88
N ASN A 240 -16.35 21.57 8.95
CA ASN A 240 -15.96 22.88 8.41
C ASN A 240 -15.52 22.82 6.95
N LYS A 241 -15.48 21.62 6.35
CA LYS A 241 -15.00 21.38 4.98
C LYS A 241 -13.61 21.97 4.75
N LYS A 242 -12.68 21.62 5.64
CA LYS A 242 -11.27 22.05 5.58
C LYS A 242 -10.34 20.86 5.62
N VAL A 243 -9.18 21.00 4.99
CA VAL A 243 -8.10 20.02 5.06
C VAL A 243 -6.78 20.71 5.32
N TRP A 244 -5.92 20.07 6.10
CA TRP A 244 -4.55 20.55 6.32
C TRP A 244 -3.58 19.40 6.51
N ARG A 245 -2.32 19.64 6.18
CA ARG A 245 -1.24 18.67 6.34
C ARG A 245 -0.80 18.59 7.81
N ILE A 246 -0.74 17.37 8.34
CA ILE A 246 -0.17 17.07 9.66
C ILE A 246 1.32 16.77 9.51
N HIS A 247 1.69 15.92 8.56
CA HIS A 247 3.07 15.57 8.27
C HIS A 247 3.38 15.61 6.77
N GLU A 248 4.59 16.07 6.47
CA GLU A 248 5.27 15.86 5.19
C GLU A 248 6.60 15.17 5.46
N LEU A 249 6.63 13.85 5.30
CA LEU A 249 7.80 13.03 5.57
C LEU A 249 8.78 13.16 4.42
N THR A 250 9.88 13.87 4.68
CA THR A 250 10.97 14.11 3.73
C THR A 250 12.29 13.66 4.33
N ASP A 251 13.28 13.47 3.46
CA ASP A 251 14.65 13.21 3.89
C ASP A 251 15.61 14.13 3.13
N PRO A 252 16.06 15.23 3.74
CA PRO A 252 16.96 16.18 3.09
C PRO A 252 18.29 15.56 2.65
N MET A 253 18.73 14.47 3.28
CA MET A 253 20.02 13.82 3.02
C MET A 253 19.95 12.78 1.90
N ASP A 254 18.76 12.27 1.58
CA ASP A 254 18.55 11.26 0.56
C ASP A 254 17.19 11.49 -0.13
N LYS A 255 17.11 12.49 -0.99
CA LYS A 255 15.86 12.79 -1.72
C LYS A 255 15.54 11.65 -2.69
N VAL A 256 14.31 11.15 -2.63
CA VAL A 256 13.81 10.09 -3.52
C VAL A 256 12.75 10.67 -4.45
N VAL A 257 12.83 10.33 -5.73
CA VAL A 257 11.81 10.63 -6.73
C VAL A 257 11.32 9.29 -7.26
N SER A 258 10.10 8.92 -6.89
CA SER A 258 9.46 7.68 -7.29
C SER A 258 8.25 7.99 -8.17
N ALA A 259 8.30 7.57 -9.44
CA ALA A 259 7.29 7.92 -10.43
C ALA A 259 5.97 7.13 -10.28
N THR A 260 6.04 5.96 -9.64
CA THR A 260 4.95 5.00 -9.53
C THR A 260 5.07 4.17 -8.27
N GLN A 261 3.94 3.63 -7.83
CA GLN A 261 3.83 2.72 -6.69
C GLN A 261 4.22 3.42 -5.37
N GLY A 262 4.31 2.64 -4.30
CA GLY A 262 4.69 3.10 -2.97
C GLY A 262 3.57 2.98 -1.96
N SER A 263 3.95 3.08 -0.69
CA SER A 263 3.06 2.87 0.45
C SER A 263 3.37 3.79 1.61
N PHE A 264 2.36 3.99 2.44
CA PHE A 264 2.51 4.62 3.75
C PHE A 264 1.90 3.71 4.81
N GLN A 265 2.61 3.50 5.91
CA GLN A 265 2.09 2.74 7.04
C GLN A 265 2.40 3.43 8.37
N PHE A 266 1.37 3.68 9.19
CA PHE A 266 1.56 3.91 10.62
C PHE A 266 1.93 2.60 11.30
N LEU A 267 3.01 2.61 12.08
CA LEU A 267 3.46 1.43 12.82
C LEU A 267 2.75 1.39 14.19
N PRO A 268 1.92 0.37 14.47
CA PRO A 268 0.96 0.37 15.57
C PRO A 268 1.57 0.07 16.95
N CYS A 269 2.90 0.09 17.11
CA CYS A 269 3.54 -0.20 18.39
C CYS A 269 3.20 0.89 19.43
N PRO A 270 2.51 0.56 20.53
CA PRO A 270 2.25 1.50 21.61
C PRO A 270 3.57 2.09 22.12
N GLY A 271 3.69 3.42 22.07
CA GLY A 271 4.87 4.15 22.53
C GLY A 271 5.99 4.38 21.51
N THR A 272 5.89 3.89 20.26
CA THR A 272 6.83 4.32 19.20
C THR A 272 6.19 5.27 18.19
N GLU A 273 4.92 5.07 17.80
CA GLU A 273 4.19 6.00 16.89
C GLU A 273 4.98 6.37 15.62
N HIS A 274 5.73 5.40 15.08
CA HIS A 274 6.55 5.58 13.89
C HIS A 274 5.71 5.49 12.62
N MET A 275 6.27 6.02 11.52
CA MET A 275 5.68 5.98 10.19
C MET A 275 6.67 5.35 9.21
N LEU A 276 6.21 4.47 8.34
CA LEU A 276 7.01 3.83 7.31
C LEU A 276 6.54 4.31 5.94
N VAL A 277 7.49 4.74 5.09
CA VAL A 277 7.24 5.10 3.69
C VAL A 277 8.03 4.17 2.79
N GLY A 278 7.34 3.47 1.90
CA GLY A 278 7.92 2.68 0.81
C GLY A 278 7.92 3.47 -0.48
N TYR A 279 9.06 3.55 -1.17
CA TYR A 279 9.22 4.38 -2.37
C TYR A 279 8.97 3.65 -3.70
N GLY A 280 8.16 2.59 -3.68
CA GLY A 280 7.56 2.03 -4.90
C GLY A 280 8.59 1.52 -5.92
N SER A 281 8.58 2.17 -7.09
CA SER A 281 9.52 1.91 -8.19
C SER A 281 10.99 2.18 -7.86
N ILE A 282 11.29 2.86 -6.75
CA ILE A 282 12.64 3.00 -6.22
C ILE A 282 12.80 1.99 -5.07
N PRO A 283 13.84 1.12 -5.07
CA PRO A 283 14.01 0.06 -4.09
C PRO A 283 14.51 0.58 -2.74
N LYS A 284 13.79 1.54 -2.16
CA LYS A 284 14.08 2.22 -0.91
C LYS A 284 12.84 2.29 -0.03
N PHE A 285 13.06 2.28 1.28
CA PHE A 285 12.05 2.62 2.28
C PHE A 285 12.68 3.39 3.42
N LYS A 286 11.86 4.15 4.15
CA LYS A 286 12.30 4.93 5.30
C LYS A 286 11.31 4.80 6.44
N GLU A 287 11.85 4.66 7.65
CA GLU A 287 11.08 4.74 8.88
C GLU A 287 11.35 6.09 9.53
N TYR A 288 10.28 6.73 9.97
CA TYR A 288 10.24 8.04 10.59
C TYR A 288 9.71 7.90 12.02
N ASP A 289 10.26 8.68 12.95
CA ASP A 289 9.64 8.84 14.26
C ASP A 289 8.36 9.70 14.19
N ARG A 290 7.67 9.86 15.33
CA ARG A 290 6.43 10.64 15.42
C ARG A 290 6.61 12.10 14.94
N ASP A 291 7.79 12.67 15.14
CA ASP A 291 8.09 14.06 14.78
C ASP A 291 8.49 14.19 13.30
N GLY A 292 8.58 13.08 12.57
CA GLY A 292 8.95 13.03 11.16
C GLY A 292 10.45 12.98 10.91
N ASN A 293 11.28 12.65 11.91
CA ASN A 293 12.71 12.44 11.70
C ASN A 293 12.98 11.04 11.18
N VAL A 294 13.90 10.93 10.20
CA VAL A 294 14.33 9.63 9.67
C VAL A 294 15.12 8.85 10.73
N VAL A 295 14.60 7.71 11.17
CA VAL A 295 15.24 6.80 12.12
C VAL A 295 15.78 5.53 11.46
N LEU A 296 15.36 5.23 10.22
CA LEU A 296 15.89 4.13 9.43
C LEU A 296 15.81 4.44 7.93
N ARG A 297 16.85 4.05 7.19
CA ARG A 297 16.87 3.99 5.72
C ARG A 297 17.17 2.55 5.31
N GLY A 298 16.33 2.00 4.43
CA GLY A 298 16.55 0.70 3.82
C GLY A 298 16.65 0.84 2.30
N GLN A 299 17.53 0.05 1.69
CA GLN A 299 17.66 -0.09 0.24
C GLN A 299 17.89 -1.57 -0.08
N PHE A 300 17.15 -2.11 -1.05
CA PHE A 300 17.14 -3.54 -1.39
C PHE A 300 17.41 -3.82 -2.88
N GLY A 301 17.98 -2.83 -3.57
CA GLY A 301 18.48 -2.94 -4.95
C GLY A 301 19.26 -1.67 -5.29
N ASN A 302 20.18 -1.71 -6.27
CA ASN A 302 21.01 -0.53 -6.54
C ASN A 302 20.26 0.56 -7.32
N ASN A 303 19.25 0.17 -8.09
CA ASN A 303 18.45 1.09 -8.91
C ASN A 303 17.07 0.48 -9.25
N ALA A 304 16.20 1.30 -9.86
CA ALA A 304 14.83 0.93 -10.24
C ALA A 304 14.73 -0.20 -11.28
N PHE A 305 15.81 -0.52 -12.01
CA PHE A 305 15.82 -1.62 -12.98
C PHE A 305 16.17 -2.96 -12.35
N GLU A 306 16.86 -2.97 -11.21
CA GLU A 306 17.27 -4.18 -10.51
C GLU A 306 16.19 -4.70 -9.57
N ALA A 307 15.52 -3.79 -8.85
CA ALA A 307 14.45 -4.14 -7.93
C ALA A 307 13.45 -3.00 -7.78
N ASN A 308 12.20 -3.37 -7.54
CA ASN A 308 11.15 -2.48 -7.04
C ASN A 308 10.30 -3.27 -6.04
N ALA A 309 9.50 -2.54 -5.25
CA ALA A 309 8.47 -3.15 -4.44
C ALA A 309 7.21 -2.29 -4.57
N TYR A 310 6.11 -2.90 -5.02
CA TYR A 310 4.86 -2.17 -5.24
C TYR A 310 4.40 -1.44 -3.97
N ARG A 311 4.41 -2.14 -2.84
CA ARG A 311 4.22 -1.59 -1.50
C ARG A 311 5.19 -2.27 -0.53
N ILE A 312 5.56 -1.57 0.53
CA ILE A 312 6.39 -2.08 1.63
C ILE A 312 5.61 -1.89 2.92
N PHE A 313 5.58 -2.94 3.72
CA PHE A 313 4.97 -2.94 5.04
C PHE A 313 5.91 -3.59 6.06
N LYS A 314 5.79 -3.18 7.31
CA LYS A 314 6.53 -3.72 8.45
C LYS A 314 5.54 -4.22 9.50
N PHE A 315 5.61 -5.51 9.76
CA PHE A 315 4.81 -6.19 10.78
C PHE A 315 5.68 -7.16 11.56
N PRO A 316 5.30 -7.52 12.80
CA PRO A 316 5.79 -8.75 13.41
C PRO A 316 5.45 -9.91 12.48
N TRP A 317 6.43 -10.70 12.08
CA TRP A 317 6.23 -11.87 11.26
C TRP A 317 6.59 -13.13 12.04
N GLU A 318 5.64 -14.05 12.13
CA GLU A 318 5.82 -15.37 12.71
C GLU A 318 5.11 -16.39 11.80
N ALA A 319 5.87 -17.32 11.24
CA ALA A 319 5.33 -18.34 10.35
C ALA A 319 6.06 -19.68 10.49
N THR A 320 5.37 -20.76 10.17
CA THR A 320 5.82 -22.15 10.24
C THR A 320 5.61 -22.86 8.90
N PRO A 321 6.32 -22.43 7.84
CA PRO A 321 6.19 -23.04 6.52
C PRO A 321 6.53 -24.54 6.57
N HIS A 322 5.78 -25.35 5.82
CA HIS A 322 6.02 -26.79 5.71
C HIS A 322 7.25 -27.13 4.83
N TRP A 323 7.87 -26.14 4.20
CA TRP A 323 9.11 -26.27 3.43
C TRP A 323 10.27 -25.52 4.10
N ASN A 324 11.50 -25.92 3.76
CA ASN A 324 12.69 -25.20 4.18
C ASN A 324 12.69 -23.79 3.58
N LEU A 325 12.73 -22.77 4.44
CA LEU A 325 12.94 -21.39 4.01
C LEU A 325 14.38 -21.22 3.52
N PHE A 326 14.52 -20.69 2.31
CA PHE A 326 15.81 -20.23 1.80
C PHE A 326 15.96 -18.75 2.18
N PHE A 327 16.86 -18.48 3.13
CA PHE A 327 17.28 -17.11 3.45
C PHE A 327 18.51 -16.78 2.61
N SER A 328 18.35 -15.86 1.66
CA SER A 328 19.48 -15.17 1.04
C SER A 328 19.84 -13.99 1.94
N SER A 329 20.95 -14.08 2.67
CA SER A 329 21.52 -12.90 3.34
C SER A 329 22.64 -12.33 2.48
N GLU A 330 22.35 -11.29 1.71
CA GLU A 330 23.40 -10.40 1.24
C GLU A 330 23.77 -9.44 2.37
N THR A 331 25.06 -9.19 2.52
CA THR A 331 25.66 -8.50 3.66
C THR A 331 24.99 -7.16 3.96
N SER A 332 24.17 -7.11 5.01
CA SER A 332 23.75 -5.85 5.62
C SER A 332 24.92 -5.29 6.44
N THR A 333 25.45 -4.12 6.07
CA THR A 333 26.39 -3.37 6.92
C THR A 333 25.62 -2.71 8.06
N LEU A 334 25.40 -3.46 9.15
CA LEU A 334 25.23 -2.82 10.45
C LEU A 334 26.54 -2.08 10.74
N GLN A 335 26.51 -0.74 10.82
CA GLN A 335 27.64 -0.01 11.39
C GLN A 335 27.85 -0.57 12.80
N GLU A 336 29.03 -1.16 13.07
CA GLU A 336 29.38 -1.66 14.40
C GLU A 336 29.32 -0.47 15.38
N GLY A 337 28.22 -0.38 16.11
CA GLY A 337 28.00 0.63 17.14
C GLY A 337 28.92 0.39 18.35
N LYS A 338 29.06 1.44 19.16
CA LYS A 338 29.81 1.38 20.44
C LYS A 338 29.29 0.24 21.33
N PRO A 339 30.16 -0.45 22.09
CA PRO A 339 29.73 -1.43 23.08
C PRO A 339 28.74 -0.80 24.06
N LEU A 340 27.52 -1.33 24.13
CA LEU A 340 26.46 -0.81 25.01
C LEU A 340 26.65 -1.28 26.46
N LEU A 341 27.13 -2.52 26.64
CA LEU A 341 27.40 -3.14 27.93
C LEU A 341 28.47 -4.23 27.77
N VAL A 342 29.36 -4.38 28.76
CA VAL A 342 30.33 -5.48 28.84
C VAL A 342 30.10 -6.23 30.15
N HIS A 343 29.88 -7.54 30.06
CA HIS A 343 29.63 -8.40 31.21
C HIS A 343 30.60 -9.58 31.22
N LYS A 344 31.15 -9.92 32.38
CA LYS A 344 32.00 -11.11 32.53
C LYS A 344 31.07 -12.32 32.67
N ARG A 345 31.27 -13.35 31.83
CA ARG A 345 30.49 -14.58 31.89
C ARG A 345 30.48 -15.15 33.32
N ASP A 346 29.29 -15.45 33.81
CA ASP A 346 29.06 -16.21 35.03
C ASP A 346 28.24 -17.46 34.68
N GLY A 347 28.73 -18.63 35.05
CA GLY A 347 28.11 -19.91 34.73
C GLY A 347 28.07 -20.32 33.24
N PHE A 348 27.35 -21.40 32.96
CA PHE A 348 27.13 -21.89 31.60
C PHE A 348 26.19 -20.96 30.81
N GLU A 349 25.12 -20.50 31.46
CA GLU A 349 24.18 -19.48 30.99
C GLU A 349 24.34 -18.20 31.79
N THR A 350 24.47 -17.06 31.11
CA THR A 350 24.58 -15.74 31.75
C THR A 350 23.37 -14.90 31.34
N HIS A 351 22.58 -14.47 32.34
CA HIS A 351 21.45 -13.59 32.12
C HIS A 351 21.90 -12.14 32.31
N VAL A 352 21.72 -11.31 31.28
CA VAL A 352 22.10 -9.88 31.30
C VAL A 352 20.84 -9.06 31.15
N THR A 353 20.51 -8.26 32.17
CA THR A 353 19.37 -7.34 32.10
C THR A 353 19.81 -6.04 31.45
N LEU A 354 19.12 -5.62 30.41
CA LEU A 354 19.34 -4.35 29.74
C LEU A 354 18.32 -3.33 30.28
N GLN A 355 18.80 -2.22 30.83
CA GLN A 355 17.98 -1.11 31.30
C GLN A 355 18.56 0.19 30.73
N ASN A 356 17.69 1.09 30.26
CA ASN A 356 18.09 2.40 29.72
C ASN A 356 19.07 2.34 28.53
N VAL A 357 19.00 1.28 27.73
CA VAL A 357 19.82 1.15 26.51
C VAL A 357 19.12 1.87 25.37
N ASN A 358 19.74 2.92 24.84
CA ASN A 358 19.26 3.64 23.66
C ASN A 358 19.80 2.98 22.38
N ALA A 359 19.25 1.82 22.03
CA ALA A 359 19.60 1.09 20.81
C ALA A 359 18.38 0.34 20.26
N LYS A 360 18.16 0.38 18.95
CA LYS A 360 17.03 -0.29 18.29
C LYS A 360 17.29 -1.76 18.00
N PHE A 361 18.53 -2.11 17.69
CA PHE A 361 18.96 -3.49 17.45
C PHE A 361 20.19 -3.79 18.31
N ILE A 362 20.22 -4.98 18.88
CA ILE A 362 21.32 -5.48 19.70
C ILE A 362 21.74 -6.87 19.19
N PHE A 363 23.00 -7.20 19.41
CA PHE A 363 23.48 -8.57 19.32
C PHE A 363 24.56 -8.74 20.38
N ALA A 364 24.66 -9.94 20.94
CA ALA A 364 25.69 -10.28 21.90
C ALA A 364 26.95 -10.75 21.17
N VAL A 365 28.12 -10.32 21.65
CA VAL A 365 29.42 -10.82 21.17
C VAL A 365 30.15 -11.48 22.33
N ALA A 366 30.37 -12.80 22.23
CA ALA A 366 31.21 -13.51 23.17
C ALA A 366 32.69 -13.27 22.82
N ARG A 367 33.51 -12.89 23.81
CA ARG A 367 34.94 -12.63 23.61
C ARG A 367 35.79 -13.29 24.70
N ASN A 368 37.02 -13.66 24.35
CA ASN A 368 38.10 -13.95 25.28
C ASN A 368 39.24 -12.97 24.99
N HIS A 369 39.42 -11.97 25.87
CA HIS A 369 40.23 -10.78 25.58
C HIS A 369 39.80 -10.13 24.25
N GLU A 370 40.72 -9.97 23.30
CA GLU A 370 40.46 -9.38 21.99
C GLU A 370 39.85 -10.39 20.99
N LYS A 371 39.88 -11.69 21.30
CA LYS A 371 39.39 -12.73 20.39
C LYS A 371 37.87 -12.89 20.50
N ILE A 372 37.15 -12.71 19.40
CA ILE A 372 35.72 -13.03 19.29
C ILE A 372 35.56 -14.56 19.23
N LEU A 373 34.70 -15.08 20.11
CA LEU A 373 34.35 -16.50 20.20
C LEU A 373 33.04 -16.84 19.49
N GLY A 374 32.14 -15.85 19.35
CA GLY A 374 30.85 -16.01 18.69
C GLY A 374 30.01 -14.73 18.75
N LYS A 375 29.00 -14.64 17.89
CA LYS A 375 28.00 -13.56 17.85
C LYS A 375 26.60 -14.19 17.92
N SER A 376 25.66 -13.57 18.63
CA SER A 376 24.25 -13.97 18.57
C SER A 376 23.59 -13.50 17.28
N SER A 377 22.36 -13.95 17.05
CA SER A 377 21.43 -13.29 16.14
C SER A 377 21.24 -11.82 16.53
N ILE A 378 20.94 -10.97 15.55
CA ILE A 378 20.51 -9.59 15.80
C ILE A 378 19.09 -9.65 16.31
N MET A 379 18.83 -8.98 17.43
CA MET A 379 17.51 -8.82 18.02
C MET A 379 17.13 -7.35 17.97
N GLU A 380 15.88 -7.04 17.62
CA GLU A 380 15.34 -5.70 17.83
C GLU A 380 15.16 -5.51 19.34
N TYR A 381 15.94 -4.60 19.94
CA TYR A 381 15.75 -4.17 21.32
C TYR A 381 14.59 -3.18 21.32
N SER A 382 13.38 -3.72 21.24
CA SER A 382 12.15 -3.01 21.53
C SER A 382 11.60 -3.53 22.85
N VAL A 383 10.94 -2.67 23.62
CA VAL A 383 10.24 -3.04 24.86
C VAL A 383 8.97 -3.88 24.57
N CYS A 384 8.77 -4.31 23.31
CA CYS A 384 7.60 -5.09 22.90
C CYS A 384 7.88 -6.60 22.94
N PHE A 385 7.99 -7.13 24.15
CA PHE A 385 7.55 -8.50 24.43
C PHE A 385 6.51 -8.43 25.53
N LEU A 386 5.22 -8.50 25.18
CA LEU A 386 4.16 -9.19 25.94
C LEU A 386 2.75 -8.94 25.35
N HIS A 387 2.01 -10.04 25.24
CA HIS A 387 0.55 -10.17 25.15
C HIS A 387 -0.14 -9.68 23.86
N HIS A 388 -0.24 -10.57 22.86
CA HIS A 388 -1.52 -10.92 22.21
C HIS A 388 -1.31 -12.10 21.24
N ALA A 389 -1.29 -13.33 21.75
CA ALA A 389 -1.29 -14.53 20.90
C ALA A 389 -1.95 -15.75 21.56
N LYS A 390 -2.94 -15.57 22.45
CA LYS A 390 -3.67 -16.70 23.05
C LYS A 390 -5.19 -16.64 23.12
N GLU A 391 -5.83 -15.56 22.66
CA GLU A 391 -7.29 -15.48 22.64
C GLU A 391 -7.74 -14.79 21.36
N ARG A 392 -7.87 -15.56 20.29
CA ARG A 392 -8.73 -15.27 19.13
C ARG A 392 -8.60 -16.44 18.15
N LEU A 393 -9.59 -17.34 18.20
CA LEU A 393 -9.87 -18.54 17.38
C LEU A 393 -10.09 -19.78 18.26
N GLN A 394 -11.01 -19.69 19.22
CA GLN A 394 -11.88 -20.79 19.62
C GLN A 394 -13.30 -20.22 19.74
N ASP A 395 -14.28 -21.07 19.51
CA ASP A 395 -15.73 -20.81 19.37
C ASP A 395 -16.19 -20.38 17.96
N PHE A 396 -15.97 -21.27 16.99
CA PHE A 396 -17.03 -21.56 16.02
C PHE A 396 -17.77 -22.80 16.53
N ASP A 397 -18.82 -22.61 17.31
CA ASP A 397 -19.91 -23.57 17.40
C ASP A 397 -21.21 -22.81 17.69
N GLU A 398 -22.21 -23.09 16.84
CA GLU A 398 -23.65 -22.86 16.99
C GLU A 398 -24.13 -21.42 17.28
N VAL A 399 -24.64 -20.77 16.22
CA VAL A 399 -25.78 -19.86 16.37
C VAL A 399 -26.84 -20.31 15.37
N GLU A 400 -27.85 -21.01 15.89
CA GLU A 400 -29.12 -21.26 15.20
C GLU A 400 -29.81 -19.93 14.89
N TYR A 401 -30.40 -19.85 13.71
CA TYR A 401 -31.30 -18.77 13.32
C TYR A 401 -32.70 -19.04 13.90
N ASP A 402 -33.27 -18.04 14.56
CA ASP A 402 -34.73 -17.81 14.61
C ASP A 402 -35.03 -16.41 14.06
#